data_AF-A0A975KLU3-F1
#
_entry.id   AF-A0A975KLU3-F1
#
_cell.length_a   1.000
_cell.length_b   1.000
_cell.length_c   1.000
_cell.angle_alpha   90.00
_cell.angle_beta   90.00
_cell.angle_gamma   90.00
#
_symmetry.space_group_name_H-M   'P 1'
#
loop_
_entity.id
_entity.type
_entity.pdbx_description
1 polymer ?
#
loop_
_entity_poly.entity_id
_entity_poly.type
_entity_poly.pdbx_seq_one_letter_code
_entity_poly.pdbx_strand_id
1 'polypeptide(L)'
;MKELHTIEEWQDVLAKSKDEPILLLKHSTTCPISTTAYNRVENFETNLPKYWLKVRETRPVSNEIESTLGVEHQSPQLFILNKGEAVWNASHTVITDNEINRGLKENSID
;
A
#
# COMPACT_ATOMS: atom_id res chain seq x y z
N MET A 1 10.61 -4.29 2.93
CA MET A 1 9.36 -4.24 2.14
C MET A 1 9.51 -5.16 0.93
N LYS A 2 8.49 -5.91 0.52
CA LYS A 2 8.55 -6.83 -0.65
C LYS A 2 7.93 -6.19 -1.89
N GLU A 3 8.65 -6.19 -3.02
CA GLU A 3 8.14 -5.70 -4.32
C GLU A 3 7.19 -6.71 -4.97
N LEU A 4 6.12 -6.24 -5.62
CA LEU A 4 5.19 -7.02 -6.41
C LEU A 4 5.39 -6.75 -7.90
N HIS A 5 5.46 -7.83 -8.67
CA HIS A 5 5.69 -7.84 -10.10
C HIS A 5 4.53 -8.42 -10.90
N THR A 6 3.77 -9.36 -10.30
CA THR A 6 2.68 -10.08 -11.01
C THR A 6 1.34 -10.00 -10.29
N ILE A 7 0.28 -10.38 -11.01
CA ILE A 7 -1.10 -10.42 -10.47
C ILE A 7 -1.21 -11.53 -9.43
N GLU A 8 -0.54 -12.66 -9.63
CA GLU A 8 -0.51 -13.77 -8.67
C GLU A 8 0.09 -13.32 -7.33
N GLU A 9 1.18 -12.54 -7.36
CA GLU A 9 1.74 -11.98 -6.14
C GLU A 9 0.79 -11.00 -5.43
N TRP A 10 0.00 -10.23 -6.19
CA TRP A 10 -1.07 -9.41 -5.62
C TRP A 10 -2.17 -10.26 -4.98
N GLN A 11 -2.61 -11.33 -5.64
CA GLN A 11 -3.62 -12.24 -5.11
C GLN A 11 -3.16 -12.91 -3.80
N ASP A 12 -1.89 -13.32 -3.72
CA ASP A 12 -1.29 -13.84 -2.49
C ASP A 12 -1.28 -12.81 -1.36
N VAL A 13 -0.91 -11.57 -1.68
CA VAL A 13 -0.89 -10.45 -0.72
C VAL A 13 -2.30 -10.12 -0.22
N LEU A 14 -3.28 -10.08 -1.12
CA LEU A 14 -4.67 -9.88 -0.78
C LEU A 14 -5.23 -11.03 0.08
N ALA A 15 -4.90 -12.28 -0.25
CA ALA A 15 -5.29 -13.43 0.55
C ALA A 15 -4.71 -13.35 1.97
N LYS A 16 -3.42 -13.04 2.11
CA LYS A 16 -2.77 -12.82 3.41
C LYS A 16 -3.41 -11.69 4.21
N SER A 17 -3.84 -10.62 3.54
CA SER A 17 -4.52 -9.50 4.20
C SER A 17 -5.83 -9.88 4.90
N LYS A 18 -6.37 -11.08 4.62
CA LYS A 18 -7.53 -11.63 5.33
C LYS A 18 -7.18 -12.15 6.73
N ASP A 19 -5.95 -12.61 6.90
CA ASP A 19 -5.45 -13.22 8.15
C ASP A 19 -4.72 -12.19 9.02
N GLU A 20 -3.94 -11.29 8.42
CA GLU A 20 -3.22 -10.22 9.12
C GLU A 20 -3.26 -8.89 8.35
N PRO A 21 -3.28 -7.74 9.04
CA PRO A 21 -3.20 -6.45 8.35
C PRO A 21 -1.86 -6.24 7.64
N ILE A 22 -1.87 -5.53 6.52
CA ILE A 22 -0.65 -5.27 5.74
C ILE A 22 -0.63 -3.84 5.19
N LEU A 23 0.58 -3.36 4.87
CA LEU A 23 0.78 -2.11 4.15
C LEU A 23 1.11 -2.37 2.68
N LEU A 24 0.45 -1.65 1.76
CA LEU A 24 0.73 -1.73 0.33
C LEU A 24 0.95 -0.34 -0.27
N LEU A 25 2.13 -0.09 -0.86
CA LEU A 25 2.47 1.18 -1.50
C LEU A 25 2.52 1.08 -3.03
N LYS A 26 1.69 1.87 -3.73
CA LYS A 26 1.83 2.19 -5.16
C LYS A 26 2.86 3.32 -5.34
N HIS A 27 4.03 2.99 -5.88
CA HIS A 27 5.14 3.91 -6.07
C HIS A 27 5.38 4.22 -7.56
N SER A 28 5.53 5.51 -7.90
CA SER A 28 6.06 5.97 -9.18
C SER A 28 7.55 6.29 -9.07
N THR A 29 8.38 5.58 -9.83
CA THR A 29 9.85 5.71 -9.84
C THR A 29 10.37 7.04 -10.39
N THR A 30 9.51 7.79 -11.09
CA THR A 30 9.86 9.06 -11.73
C THR A 30 9.31 10.28 -11.01
N CYS A 31 8.68 10.11 -9.85
CA CYS A 31 8.07 11.20 -9.08
C CYS A 31 8.81 11.39 -7.75
N PRO A 32 9.45 12.54 -7.51
CA PRO A 32 10.19 12.78 -6.26
C PRO A 32 9.33 12.63 -5.00
N ILE A 33 8.07 13.08 -5.03
CA ILE A 33 7.13 12.93 -3.90
C ILE A 33 6.88 11.44 -3.60
N SER A 34 6.87 10.61 -4.65
CA SER A 34 6.72 9.17 -4.51
C SER A 34 7.95 8.50 -3.92
N THR A 35 9.16 8.99 -4.21
CA THR A 35 10.40 8.56 -3.54
C THR A 35 10.37 8.90 -2.05
N THR A 36 9.91 10.10 -1.69
CA THR A 36 9.75 10.48 -0.28
C THR A 36 8.76 9.56 0.44
N ALA A 37 7.60 9.27 -0.17
CA ALA A 37 6.63 8.34 0.40
C ALA A 37 7.18 6.91 0.52
N TYR A 38 7.93 6.43 -0.47
CA TYR A 38 8.62 5.13 -0.40
C TYR A 38 9.56 5.04 0.80
N ASN A 39 10.47 5.99 0.94
CA ASN A 39 11.43 6.00 2.05
C ASN A 39 10.71 6.06 3.39
N ARG A 40 9.63 6.84 3.50
CA ARG A 40 8.81 6.90 4.71
C ARG A 40 8.20 5.55 5.06
N VAL A 41 7.52 4.90 4.11
CA VAL A 41 6.86 3.60 4.36
C VAL A 41 7.89 2.52 4.67
N GLU A 42 9.03 2.53 3.98
CA GLU A 42 10.14 1.61 4.22
C GLU A 42 10.65 1.71 5.67
N ASN A 43 10.86 2.94 6.17
CA ASN A 43 11.38 3.22 7.51
C ASN A 43 10.31 3.32 8.62
N PHE A 44 9.02 3.23 8.28
CA PHE A 44 7.93 3.32 9.27
C PHE A 44 7.98 2.13 10.26
N GLU A 45 8.20 2.36 11.54
CA GLU A 45 8.34 1.29 12.53
C GLU A 45 6.99 0.57 12.78
N THR A 46 6.89 -0.70 12.40
CA THR A 46 5.71 -1.55 12.59
C THR A 46 6.07 -3.02 12.39
N ASN A 47 5.28 -3.91 12.99
CA ASN A 47 5.39 -5.36 12.76
C ASN A 47 4.63 -5.83 11.51
N LEU A 48 3.81 -4.96 10.90
CA LEU A 48 3.00 -5.34 9.76
C LEU A 48 3.86 -5.64 8.52
N PRO A 49 3.52 -6.68 7.74
CA PRO A 49 4.13 -6.91 6.45
C PRO A 49 3.93 -5.70 5.53
N LYS A 50 5.02 -5.29 4.87
CA LYS A 50 5.01 -4.18 3.92
C LYS A 50 5.28 -4.68 2.51
N TYR A 51 4.42 -4.28 1.59
CA TYR A 51 4.50 -4.56 0.16
C TYR A 51 4.48 -3.28 -0.66
N TRP A 52 4.98 -3.34 -1.89
CA TRP A 52 4.93 -2.21 -2.81
C TRP A 52 5.01 -2.65 -4.26
N LEU A 53 4.67 -1.76 -5.18
CA LEU A 53 4.83 -1.96 -6.62
C LEU A 53 5.21 -0.67 -7.34
N LYS A 54 5.90 -0.82 -8.47
CA LYS A 54 6.22 0.26 -9.39
C LYS A 54 5.12 0.43 -10.43
N VAL A 55 4.32 1.49 -10.31
CA VAL A 55 3.04 1.62 -11.05
C VAL A 55 3.18 1.69 -12.58
N ARG A 56 4.33 2.14 -13.11
CA ARG A 56 4.55 2.26 -14.57
C ARG A 56 5.03 0.94 -15.17
N GLU A 57 5.79 0.18 -14.39
CA GLU A 57 6.44 -1.07 -14.75
C GLU A 57 5.49 -2.26 -14.55
N THR A 58 4.56 -2.17 -13.60
CA THR A 58 3.59 -3.22 -13.28
C THR A 58 2.15 -2.74 -13.42
N ARG A 59 1.85 -2.03 -14.54
CA ARG A 59 0.50 -1.52 -14.85
C ARG A 59 -0.63 -2.55 -14.67
N PRO A 60 -0.51 -3.82 -15.12
CA PRO A 60 -1.55 -4.82 -14.90
C PRO A 60 -1.86 -5.01 -13.40
N VAL A 61 -0.83 -5.09 -12.56
CA VAL A 61 -0.98 -5.23 -11.11
C VAL A 61 -1.60 -3.98 -10.49
N SER A 62 -1.16 -2.79 -10.90
CA SER A 62 -1.73 -1.52 -10.42
C SER A 62 -3.22 -1.39 -10.73
N ASN A 63 -3.63 -1.78 -11.94
CA ASN A 63 -5.03 -1.75 -12.37
C ASN A 63 -5.87 -2.80 -11.63
N GLU A 64 -5.31 -4.00 -11.41
CA GLU A 64 -5.99 -5.05 -10.67
C GLU A 64 -6.24 -4.64 -9.21
N ILE A 65 -5.27 -3.98 -8.56
CA ILE A 65 -5.44 -3.44 -7.21
C ILE A 65 -6.58 -2.41 -7.16
N GLU A 66 -6.68 -1.52 -8.15
CA GLU A 66 -7.77 -0.54 -8.24
C GLU A 66 -9.13 -1.22 -8.41
N SER A 67 -9.23 -2.18 -9.33
CA SER A 67 -10.43 -2.98 -9.56
C SER A 67 -10.86 -3.74 -8.30
N THR A 68 -9.91 -4.38 -7.62
CA THR A 68 -10.16 -5.23 -6.46
C THR A 68 -10.58 -4.43 -5.23
N LEU A 69 -9.93 -3.29 -4.99
CA LEU A 69 -10.16 -2.47 -3.80
C LEU A 69 -11.25 -1.42 -4.02
N GLY A 70 -11.65 -1.14 -5.27
CA GLY A 70 -12.61 -0.09 -5.60
C GLY A 70 -12.08 1.32 -5.29
N VAL A 71 -10.76 1.50 -5.22
CA VAL A 71 -10.11 2.80 -4.92
C VAL A 71 -9.34 3.26 -6.15
N GLU A 72 -9.72 4.44 -6.65
CA GLU A 72 -9.08 5.05 -7.82
C GLU A 72 -7.56 5.19 -7.64
N HIS A 73 -6.85 4.95 -8.74
CA HIS A 73 -5.39 5.04 -8.75
C HIS A 73 -4.90 6.45 -8.38
N GLN A 74 -3.95 6.49 -7.43
CA GLN A 74 -3.09 7.65 -7.13
C GLN A 74 -1.63 7.18 -7.05
N SER A 75 -0.67 8.10 -7.21
CA SER A 75 0.74 7.78 -6.97
C SER A 75 1.56 8.99 -6.47
N PRO A 76 2.21 8.89 -5.29
CA PRO A 76 2.23 7.73 -4.40
C PRO A 76 0.87 7.50 -3.73
N GLN A 77 0.55 6.24 -3.43
CA GLN A 77 -0.66 5.86 -2.70
C GLN A 77 -0.38 4.67 -1.80
N LEU A 78 -0.67 4.82 -0.50
CA LEU A 78 -0.50 3.81 0.52
C LEU A 78 -1.86 3.29 0.95
N PHE A 79 -1.97 1.97 1.10
CA PHE A 79 -3.13 1.28 1.65
C PHE A 79 -2.77 0.57 2.95
N ILE A 80 -3.70 0.57 3.89
CA ILE A 80 -3.77 -0.43 4.96
C ILE A 80 -4.84 -1.43 4.53
N LEU A 81 -4.45 -2.68 4.32
CA LEU A 81 -5.37 -3.76 3.98
C LEU A 81 -5.62 -4.60 5.22
N ASN A 82 -6.89 -4.93 5.47
CA ASN A 82 -7.30 -5.78 6.58
C ASN A 82 -8.59 -6.51 6.19
N LYS A 83 -8.69 -7.79 6.55
CA LYS A 83 -9.83 -8.66 6.20
C LYS A 83 -10.11 -8.72 4.69
N GLY A 84 -9.08 -8.56 3.85
CA GLY A 84 -9.22 -8.56 2.39
C GLY A 84 -9.74 -7.24 1.79
N GLU A 85 -9.84 -6.17 2.58
CA GLU A 85 -10.38 -4.88 2.15
C GLU A 85 -9.38 -3.74 2.42
N ALA A 86 -9.50 -2.65 1.66
CA ALA A 86 -8.78 -1.40 1.93
C ALA A 86 -9.48 -0.59 3.02
N VAL A 87 -9.14 -0.86 4.27
CA VAL A 87 -9.76 -0.20 5.43
C VAL A 87 -9.29 1.26 5.60
N TRP A 88 -8.16 1.62 4.98
CA TRP A 88 -7.66 2.98 4.92
C TRP A 88 -6.72 3.18 3.73
N ASN A 89 -6.68 4.41 3.18
CA ASN A 89 -5.68 4.79 2.19
C ASN A 89 -5.31 6.28 2.29
N ALA A 90 -4.10 6.63 1.86
CA ALA A 90 -3.64 8.00 1.69
C ALA A 90 -2.74 8.14 0.46
N SER A 91 -2.63 9.35 -0.07
CA SER A 91 -1.80 9.63 -1.25
C SER A 91 -0.92 10.87 -1.07
N HIS A 92 0.10 11.01 -1.93
CA HIS A 92 0.96 12.18 -1.99
C HIS A 92 1.53 12.60 -0.62
N THR A 93 1.34 13.86 -0.24
CA THR A 93 1.87 14.45 1.00
C THR A 93 1.13 14.01 2.25
N VAL A 94 -0.05 13.38 2.11
CA VAL A 94 -0.84 12.86 3.23
C VAL A 94 -0.21 11.60 3.81
N ILE A 95 0.66 10.91 3.05
CA ILE A 95 1.41 9.76 3.55
C ILE A 95 2.44 10.28 4.57
N THR A 96 2.05 10.32 5.84
CA THR A 96 2.87 10.72 6.98
C THR A 96 2.77 9.70 8.10
N ASP A 97 3.81 9.59 8.94
CA ASP A 97 3.82 8.63 10.06
C ASP A 97 2.61 8.83 10.98
N ASN A 98 2.21 10.09 11.22
CA ASN A 98 1.02 10.43 11.99
C ASN A 98 -0.27 9.93 11.32
N GLU A 99 -0.39 10.10 10.01
CA GLU A 99 -1.57 9.66 9.26
C GLU A 99 -1.64 8.13 9.15
N ILE A 100 -0.50 7.45 9.00
CA ILE A 100 -0.41 6.00 9.02
C ILE A 100 -0.83 5.47 10.40
N ASN A 101 -0.24 6.01 11.48
CA ASN A 101 -0.62 5.65 12.85
C ASN A 101 -2.10 5.92 13.13
N ARG A 102 -2.65 7.03 12.60
CA ARG A 102 -4.08 7.32 12.72
C ARG A 102 -4.92 6.26 12.02
N GLY A 103 -4.57 5.90 10.78
CA GLY A 103 -5.26 4.86 10.02
C GLY A 103 -5.22 3.49 10.69
N LEU A 104 -4.08 3.12 11.30
CA LEU A 104 -3.96 1.88 12.08
C LEU A 104 -4.86 1.90 13.32
N LYS A 105 -4.81 2.99 14.10
CA LYS A 105 -5.59 3.15 15.33
C LYS A 105 -7.11 3.19 15.07
N GLU A 106 -7.55 3.91 14.04
CA GLU A 106 -8.98 4.00 13.66
C GLU A 106 -9.55 2.63 13.28
N ASN A 107 -8.69 1.70 12.83
CA ASN A 107 -9.06 0.35 12.43
C ASN A 107 -8.71 -0.72 13.46
N SER A 108 -8.33 -0.34 14.69
CA SER A 108 -7.92 -1.25 15.77
C SER A 108 -6.79 -2.22 15.37
N ILE A 109 -5.79 -1.71 14.65
CA ILE A 109 -4.59 -2.45 14.24
C ILE A 109 -3.41 -1.94 15.06
N ASP A 110 -2.73 -2.85 15.76
CA ASP A 110 -1.57 -2.57 16.62
C ASP A 110 -0.24 -2.66 15.87
#